data_AF-A0A8J2P5L7-F1
#
_entry.id   AF-A0A8J2P5L7-F1
#
_cell.length_a   1.000
_cell.length_b   1.000
_cell.length_c   1.000
_cell.angle_alpha   90.00
_cell.angle_beta   90.00
_cell.angle_gamma   90.00
#
_symmetry.space_group_name_H-M   'P 1'
#
loop_
_entity.id
_entity.type
_entity.pdbx_description
1 polymer ?
#
loop_
_entity_poly.entity_id
_entity_poly.type
_entity_poly.pdbx_seq_one_letter_code
_entity_poly.pdbx_strand_id
1 'polypeptide(L)'
;MDFRYSGMVETLTESKKYMTTMRWVMVLINMIVASRTETDGYDGRHLVLPFASSLLPAIDPNDMTKTLTALSCLCIVISYINVVDCSSLSDTIEDETKREICHGTGGFDDFVVQLLDRVFTLIENRAHENTRMADSRIANSVNMEDISLQRIIWAVFRPLATHSSSAICKIAVDKIVSFALSHTLETDVSGRLFSAICQAYAVSRPDIILPKLLPKLCASVEHL
;
A
#
# COMPACT_ATOMS: atom_id res chain seq x y z
N MET A 1 -24.35 -3.83 10.92
CA MET A 1 -24.27 -5.30 10.68
C MET A 1 -22.79 -5.69 10.86
N ASP A 2 -22.21 -5.42 12.04
CA ASP A 2 -20.77 -5.17 12.19
C ASP A 2 -19.94 -6.34 12.72
N PHE A 3 -20.46 -7.57 12.63
CA PHE A 3 -19.90 -8.67 13.45
C PHE A 3 -19.14 -9.76 12.69
N ARG A 4 -18.71 -9.55 11.43
CA ARG A 4 -18.02 -10.63 10.68
C ARG A 4 -16.67 -10.32 10.04
N TYR A 5 -16.25 -9.06 9.92
CA TYR A 5 -14.92 -8.75 9.39
C TYR A 5 -13.83 -8.81 10.47
N SER A 6 -14.13 -8.40 11.71
CA SER A 6 -13.15 -8.40 12.82
C SER A 6 -12.62 -9.80 13.13
N GLY A 7 -13.50 -10.82 13.16
CA GLY A 7 -13.12 -12.18 13.54
C GLY A 7 -12.23 -12.92 12.54
N MET A 8 -12.17 -12.50 11.27
CA MET A 8 -11.29 -13.13 10.28
C MET A 8 -9.84 -12.62 10.37
N VAL A 9 -9.63 -11.43 10.93
CA VAL A 9 -8.30 -10.85 11.12
C VAL A 9 -7.68 -11.33 12.44
N GLU A 10 -8.51 -11.65 13.44
CA GLU A 10 -8.05 -12.03 14.79
C GLU A 10 -7.65 -13.51 14.95
N THR A 11 -8.06 -14.41 14.06
CA THR A 11 -7.63 -15.82 14.14
C THR A 11 -6.27 -16.04 13.50
N LEU A 12 -5.22 -15.73 14.27
CA LEU A 12 -3.80 -16.09 14.06
C LEU A 12 -3.54 -17.61 13.93
N THR A 13 -4.56 -18.46 14.07
CA THR A 13 -4.42 -19.92 14.16
C THR A 13 -4.49 -20.66 12.82
N GLU A 14 -4.96 -20.07 11.73
CA GLU A 14 -4.96 -20.74 10.42
C GLU A 14 -4.58 -19.80 9.26
N SER A 15 -3.28 -19.49 9.16
CA SER A 15 -2.68 -18.75 8.02
C SER A 15 -3.19 -19.24 6.65
N LYS A 16 -3.41 -20.56 6.47
CA LYS A 16 -3.98 -21.12 5.23
C LYS A 16 -5.42 -20.70 4.95
N LYS A 17 -6.28 -20.59 5.98
CA LYS A 17 -7.67 -20.14 5.79
C LYS A 17 -7.71 -18.65 5.47
N TYR A 18 -6.91 -17.84 6.18
CA TYR A 18 -6.74 -16.42 5.89
C TYR A 18 -6.32 -16.19 4.43
N MET A 19 -5.26 -16.88 3.99
CA MET A 19 -4.72 -16.79 2.64
C MET A 19 -5.73 -17.22 1.57
N THR A 20 -6.50 -18.27 1.84
CA THR A 20 -7.53 -18.77 0.92
C THR A 20 -8.67 -17.75 0.79
N THR A 21 -9.17 -17.23 1.91
CA THR A 21 -10.21 -16.20 1.93
C THR A 21 -9.76 -14.94 1.20
N MET A 22 -8.53 -14.48 1.42
CA MET A 22 -8.00 -13.30 0.73
C MET A 22 -7.95 -13.49 -0.79
N ARG A 23 -7.62 -14.71 -1.26
CA ARG A 23 -7.71 -15.03 -2.69
C ARG A 23 -9.13 -14.96 -3.24
N TRP A 24 -10.13 -15.38 -2.48
CA TRP A 24 -11.54 -15.21 -2.88
C TRP A 24 -11.94 -13.74 -2.94
N VAL A 25 -11.54 -12.94 -1.95
CA VAL A 25 -11.83 -11.50 -1.94
C VAL A 25 -11.16 -10.79 -3.14
N MET A 26 -9.94 -11.19 -3.51
CA MET A 26 -9.27 -10.67 -4.72
C MET A 26 -10.08 -10.89 -6.01
N VAL A 27 -10.82 -12.00 -6.12
CA VAL A 27 -11.66 -12.28 -7.29
C VAL A 27 -12.94 -11.44 -7.26
N LEU A 28 -13.47 -11.16 -6.07
CA LEU A 28 -14.74 -10.45 -5.88
C LEU A 28 -14.59 -8.93 -5.83
N ILE A 29 -13.38 -8.39 -5.62
CA ILE A 29 -13.18 -6.94 -5.42
C ILE A 29 -13.71 -6.11 -6.59
N ASN A 30 -13.58 -6.59 -7.82
CA ASN A 30 -14.09 -5.89 -9.00
C ASN A 30 -15.62 -5.77 -8.96
N MET A 31 -16.30 -6.80 -8.49
CA MET A 31 -17.76 -6.77 -8.32
C MET A 31 -18.16 -5.83 -7.19
N ILE A 32 -17.42 -5.82 -6.08
CA ILE A 32 -17.66 -4.91 -4.95
C ILE A 32 -17.49 -3.45 -5.40
N VAL A 33 -16.43 -3.14 -6.14
CA VAL A 33 -16.16 -1.78 -6.63
C VAL A 33 -17.17 -1.35 -7.72
N ALA A 34 -17.63 -2.29 -8.55
CA ALA A 34 -18.61 -2.03 -9.58
C ALA A 34 -20.05 -1.91 -9.06
N SER A 35 -20.35 -2.44 -7.88
CA SER A 35 -21.71 -2.49 -7.33
C SER A 35 -22.36 -1.11 -7.21
N ARG A 36 -23.66 -1.05 -7.47
CA ARG A 36 -24.49 0.16 -7.33
C ARG A 36 -25.83 -0.18 -6.69
N THR A 37 -26.31 0.69 -5.81
CA THR A 37 -27.64 0.52 -5.19
C THR A 37 -28.73 0.36 -6.24
N GLU A 38 -28.65 1.11 -7.35
CA GLU A 38 -29.66 1.09 -8.41
C GLU A 38 -29.73 -0.23 -9.18
N THR A 39 -28.61 -0.96 -9.32
CA THR A 39 -28.55 -2.21 -10.09
C THR A 39 -28.63 -3.45 -9.22
N ASP A 40 -27.98 -3.42 -8.06
CA ASP A 40 -27.73 -4.61 -7.24
C ASP A 40 -28.52 -4.60 -5.93
N GLY A 41 -29.24 -3.51 -5.63
CA GLY A 41 -29.95 -3.31 -4.37
C GLY A 41 -29.01 -3.09 -3.17
N TYR A 42 -27.70 -3.02 -3.41
CA TYR A 42 -26.66 -2.83 -2.40
C TYR A 42 -25.42 -2.19 -3.04
N ASP A 43 -24.77 -1.26 -2.33
CA ASP A 43 -23.53 -0.63 -2.76
C ASP A 43 -22.37 -1.07 -1.88
N GLY A 44 -21.58 -2.03 -2.35
CA GLY A 44 -20.42 -2.57 -1.64
C GLY A 44 -19.21 -1.64 -1.58
N ARG A 45 -19.23 -0.47 -2.23
CA ARG A 45 -18.07 0.43 -2.25
C ARG A 45 -17.68 0.93 -0.87
N HIS A 46 -18.63 1.05 0.07
CA HIS A 46 -18.34 1.44 1.45
C HIS A 46 -17.44 0.43 2.18
N LEU A 47 -17.38 -0.83 1.73
CA LEU A 47 -16.51 -1.86 2.33
C LEU A 47 -15.06 -1.77 1.86
N VAL A 48 -14.77 -1.04 0.77
CA VAL A 48 -13.47 -1.11 0.10
C VAL A 48 -12.34 -0.53 0.94
N LEU A 49 -12.49 0.69 1.46
CA LEU A 49 -11.47 1.32 2.30
C LEU A 49 -11.30 0.60 3.66
N PRO A 50 -12.38 0.21 4.38
CA PRO A 50 -12.25 -0.61 5.58
C PRO A 50 -11.52 -1.93 5.32
N PHE A 51 -11.84 -2.61 4.21
CA PHE A 51 -11.16 -3.83 3.82
C PHE A 51 -9.67 -3.58 3.54
N ALA A 52 -9.34 -2.58 2.73
CA ALA A 52 -7.94 -2.23 2.43
C ALA A 52 -7.15 -1.90 3.71
N SER A 53 -7.75 -1.14 4.62
CA SER A 53 -7.15 -0.78 5.90
C SER A 53 -6.94 -2.00 6.81
N SER A 54 -7.88 -2.96 6.78
CA SER A 54 -7.76 -4.21 7.54
C SER A 54 -6.61 -5.12 7.09
N LEU A 55 -6.08 -4.90 5.87
CA LEU A 55 -4.92 -5.63 5.36
C LEU A 55 -3.58 -5.06 5.84
N LEU A 56 -3.54 -3.81 6.32
CA LEU A 56 -2.31 -3.15 6.73
C LEU A 56 -1.55 -3.90 7.85
N PRO A 57 -2.21 -4.45 8.90
CA PRO A 57 -1.53 -5.25 9.92
C PRO A 57 -0.96 -6.58 9.40
N ALA A 58 -1.36 -7.02 8.21
CA ALA A 58 -0.84 -8.23 7.59
C ALA A 58 0.50 -8.01 6.86
N ILE A 59 0.92 -6.76 6.69
CA ILE A 59 2.26 -6.37 6.24
C ILE A 59 3.19 -6.45 7.45
N ASP A 60 3.83 -7.60 7.63
CA ASP A 60 4.65 -7.96 8.77
C ASP A 60 6.04 -8.47 8.29
N PRO A 61 7.15 -7.83 8.69
CA PRO A 61 8.49 -8.27 8.30
C PRO A 61 8.80 -9.72 8.69
N ASN A 62 8.13 -10.27 9.71
CA ASN A 62 8.34 -11.63 10.20
C ASN A 62 7.57 -12.70 9.43
N ASP A 63 6.58 -12.32 8.61
CA ASP A 63 5.78 -13.25 7.80
C ASP A 63 5.70 -12.73 6.36
N MET A 64 6.71 -13.09 5.56
CA MET A 64 6.78 -12.67 4.15
C MET A 64 5.64 -13.25 3.31
N THR A 65 5.15 -14.45 3.62
CA THR A 65 4.05 -15.07 2.88
C THR A 65 2.75 -14.27 3.07
N LYS A 66 2.46 -13.86 4.31
CA LYS A 66 1.34 -13.00 4.65
C LYS A 66 1.50 -11.61 4.04
N THR A 67 2.70 -11.04 4.13
CA THR A 67 3.05 -9.72 3.57
C THR A 67 2.85 -9.67 2.06
N LEU A 68 3.43 -10.61 1.30
CA LEU A 68 3.28 -10.65 -0.16
C LEU A 68 1.82 -10.81 -0.57
N THR A 69 1.03 -11.56 0.19
CA THR A 69 -0.40 -11.76 -0.10
C THR A 69 -1.22 -10.53 0.21
N ALA A 70 -0.96 -9.85 1.33
CA ALA A 70 -1.60 -8.59 1.68
C ALA A 70 -1.31 -7.51 0.62
N LEU A 71 -0.04 -7.36 0.24
CA LEU A 71 0.38 -6.42 -0.82
C LEU A 71 -0.24 -6.78 -2.18
N SER A 72 -0.36 -8.07 -2.51
CA SER A 72 -1.05 -8.50 -3.73
C SER A 72 -2.54 -8.14 -3.73
N CYS A 73 -3.21 -8.31 -2.59
CA CYS A 73 -4.62 -7.90 -2.46
C CYS A 73 -4.74 -6.38 -2.62
N LEU A 74 -3.91 -5.62 -1.92
CA LEU A 74 -3.89 -4.15 -1.99
C LEU A 74 -3.61 -3.64 -3.41
N CYS A 75 -2.67 -4.26 -4.12
CA CYS A 75 -2.38 -3.95 -5.53
C CYS A 75 -3.66 -4.01 -6.37
N ILE A 76 -4.44 -5.08 -6.21
CA ILE A 76 -5.69 -5.24 -6.95
C ILE A 76 -6.69 -4.16 -6.50
N VAL A 77 -6.98 -4.04 -5.19
CA VAL A 77 -7.95 -3.04 -4.69
C VAL A 77 -7.64 -1.64 -5.22
N ILE A 78 -6.39 -1.20 -5.07
CA ILE A 78 -5.95 0.15 -5.46
C ILE A 78 -6.04 0.36 -6.97
N SER A 79 -5.87 -0.69 -7.78
CA SER A 79 -5.98 -0.60 -9.24
C SER A 79 -7.41 -0.36 -9.74
N TYR A 80 -8.42 -0.60 -8.90
CA TYR A 80 -9.83 -0.45 -9.26
C TYR A 80 -10.52 0.75 -8.62
N ILE A 81 -9.87 1.46 -7.70
CA ILE A 81 -10.45 2.63 -7.03
C ILE A 81 -9.73 3.92 -7.42
N ASN A 82 -10.46 5.03 -7.38
CA ASN A 82 -9.87 6.36 -7.38
C ASN A 82 -9.60 6.78 -5.93
N VAL A 83 -8.34 7.04 -5.60
CA VAL A 83 -7.93 7.43 -4.25
C VAL A 83 -8.04 8.94 -4.13
N VAL A 84 -9.25 9.40 -3.83
CA VAL A 84 -9.62 10.82 -3.76
C VAL A 84 -10.46 11.03 -2.50
N ASP A 85 -10.07 12.00 -1.69
CA ASP A 85 -10.90 12.48 -0.59
C ASP A 85 -12.02 13.38 -1.14
N CYS A 86 -13.24 12.86 -1.07
CA CYS A 86 -14.46 13.56 -1.42
C CYS A 86 -15.30 13.88 -0.18
N SER A 87 -14.82 13.61 1.04
CA SER A 87 -15.62 13.67 2.28
C SER A 87 -16.28 15.03 2.50
N SER A 88 -15.63 16.12 2.10
CA SER A 88 -16.20 17.48 2.14
C SER A 88 -17.52 17.66 1.37
N LEU A 89 -17.85 16.75 0.46
CA LEU A 89 -19.09 16.78 -0.34
C LEU A 89 -20.23 15.97 0.30
N SER A 90 -19.99 15.25 1.40
CA SER A 90 -20.98 14.34 2.01
C SER A 90 -22.30 15.04 2.31
N ASP A 91 -22.23 16.26 2.85
CA ASP A 91 -23.42 17.01 3.30
C ASP A 91 -24.31 17.45 2.14
N THR A 92 -23.77 17.46 0.91
CA THR A 92 -24.49 17.83 -0.31
C THR A 92 -25.20 16.65 -0.98
N ILE A 93 -24.94 15.42 -0.51
CA ILE A 93 -25.50 14.19 -1.09
C ILE A 93 -26.78 13.84 -0.33
N GLU A 94 -27.90 13.71 -1.05
CA GLU A 94 -29.20 13.34 -0.47
C GLU A 94 -29.30 11.83 -0.15
N ASP A 95 -28.73 10.98 -1.00
CA ASP A 95 -28.72 9.52 -0.85
C ASP A 95 -27.80 9.09 0.30
N GLU A 96 -28.38 8.49 1.35
CA GLU A 96 -27.65 8.06 2.55
C GLU A 96 -26.48 7.12 2.23
N THR A 97 -26.69 6.16 1.33
CA THR A 97 -25.66 5.17 0.99
C THR A 97 -24.48 5.85 0.31
N LYS A 98 -24.75 6.75 -0.63
CA LYS A 98 -23.71 7.54 -1.32
C LYS A 98 -23.04 8.53 -0.36
N ARG A 99 -23.78 9.09 0.59
CA ARG A 99 -23.24 9.97 1.63
C ARG A 99 -22.24 9.23 2.51
N GLU A 100 -22.58 8.03 2.99
CA GLU A 100 -21.67 7.19 3.78
C GLU A 100 -20.40 6.85 3.02
N ILE A 101 -20.51 6.45 1.75
CA ILE A 101 -19.35 6.17 0.88
C ILE A 101 -18.48 7.40 0.72
N CYS A 102 -19.09 8.55 0.44
CA CYS A 102 -18.41 9.83 0.26
C CYS A 102 -17.69 10.27 1.54
N HIS A 103 -18.37 10.24 2.67
CA HIS A 103 -17.78 10.51 3.98
C HIS A 103 -16.59 9.59 4.27
N GLY A 104 -16.73 8.29 3.97
CA GLY A 104 -15.66 7.30 4.15
C GLY A 104 -14.37 7.61 3.38
N THR A 105 -14.44 8.32 2.25
CA THR A 105 -13.24 8.68 1.47
C THR A 105 -12.26 9.59 2.22
N GLY A 106 -12.71 10.24 3.30
CA GLY A 106 -11.85 11.05 4.17
C GLY A 106 -10.76 10.25 4.89
N GLY A 107 -10.82 8.91 4.90
CA GLY A 107 -9.77 8.06 5.47
C GLY A 107 -8.66 7.65 4.49
N PHE A 108 -8.69 8.11 3.24
CA PHE A 108 -7.69 7.68 2.25
C PHE A 108 -6.29 8.21 2.53
N ASP A 109 -6.17 9.41 3.10
CA ASP A 109 -4.88 9.98 3.48
C ASP A 109 -4.19 9.15 4.56
N ASP A 110 -4.91 8.82 5.63
CA ASP A 110 -4.47 7.97 6.72
C ASP A 110 -4.10 6.57 6.22
N PHE A 111 -4.94 5.96 5.39
CA PHE A 111 -4.63 4.67 4.76
C PHE A 111 -3.30 4.71 3.98
N VAL A 112 -3.07 5.75 3.17
CA VAL A 112 -1.84 5.88 2.38
C VAL A 112 -0.61 6.10 3.27
N VAL A 113 -0.75 6.91 4.32
CA VAL A 113 0.32 7.16 5.29
C VAL A 113 0.69 5.86 6.01
N GLN A 114 -0.31 5.13 6.52
CA GLN A 114 -0.07 3.88 7.23
C GLN A 114 0.50 2.79 6.31
N LEU A 115 0.06 2.70 5.06
CA LEU A 115 0.64 1.78 4.08
C LEU A 115 2.13 2.06 3.86
N LEU A 116 2.51 3.33 3.69
CA LEU A 116 3.91 3.73 3.56
C LEU A 116 4.71 3.38 4.81
N ASP A 117 4.19 3.67 6.02
CA ASP A 117 4.88 3.34 7.28
C ASP A 117 5.16 1.85 7.43
N ARG A 118 4.19 0.99 7.08
CA ARG A 118 4.35 -0.46 7.14
C ARG A 118 5.40 -0.94 6.13
N VAL A 119 5.40 -0.40 4.92
CA VAL A 119 6.40 -0.79 3.90
C VAL A 119 7.79 -0.24 4.23
N PHE A 120 7.90 0.97 4.80
CA PHE A 120 9.18 1.50 5.26
C PHE A 120 9.77 0.65 6.39
N THR A 121 8.94 0.29 7.38
CA THR A 121 9.34 -0.65 8.43
C THR A 121 9.81 -1.97 7.84
N LEU A 122 9.12 -2.50 6.83
CA LEU A 122 9.51 -3.73 6.14
C LEU A 122 10.89 -3.60 5.46
N ILE A 123 11.15 -2.46 4.79
CA ILE A 123 12.43 -2.17 4.13
C ILE A 123 13.59 -2.13 5.13
N GLU A 124 13.40 -1.44 6.26
CA GLU A 124 14.42 -1.33 7.31
C GLU A 124 14.75 -2.69 7.94
N ASN A 125 13.72 -3.50 8.22
CA ASN A 125 13.93 -4.85 8.78
C ASN A 125 14.69 -5.77 7.82
N ARG A 126 14.47 -5.63 6.51
CA ARG A 126 15.18 -6.43 5.49
C ARG A 126 16.67 -6.06 5.41
N ALA A 127 17.03 -4.80 5.63
CA ALA A 127 18.44 -4.39 5.75
C ALA A 127 19.14 -5.15 6.88
N HIS A 128 18.51 -5.23 8.05
CA HIS A 128 19.06 -5.90 9.23
C HIS A 128 19.17 -7.42 9.07
N GLU A 129 18.18 -8.06 8.45
CA GLU A 129 18.19 -9.51 8.24
C GLU A 129 19.30 -9.93 7.26
N ASN A 130 19.53 -9.15 6.20
CA ASN A 130 20.57 -9.43 5.21
C ASN A 130 21.99 -9.30 5.81
N THR A 131 22.24 -8.26 6.63
CA THR A 131 23.53 -8.13 7.34
C THR A 131 23.82 -9.33 8.25
N ARG A 132 22.79 -9.93 8.86
CA ARG A 132 22.92 -11.08 9.76
C ARG A 132 23.10 -12.40 9.03
N MET A 133 22.59 -12.52 7.80
CA MET A 133 22.63 -13.76 7.00
C MET A 133 23.82 -13.84 6.06
N ALA A 134 24.55 -12.74 5.79
CA ALA A 134 25.78 -12.73 5.00
C ALA A 134 26.85 -13.71 5.52
N ASP A 135 26.78 -14.10 6.79
CA ASP A 135 27.65 -15.10 7.41
C ASP A 135 27.23 -16.56 7.14
N SER A 136 26.12 -16.81 6.44
CA SER A 136 25.53 -18.15 6.24
C SER A 136 25.20 -18.45 4.77
N ARG A 137 25.34 -19.71 4.34
CA ARG A 137 25.11 -20.19 2.95
C ARG A 137 23.64 -20.14 2.46
N ILE A 138 22.76 -19.37 3.11
CA ILE A 138 21.30 -19.26 2.83
C ILE A 138 20.97 -18.14 1.82
N ALA A 139 21.97 -17.59 1.12
CA ALA A 139 21.81 -16.42 0.24
C ALA A 139 20.82 -16.60 -0.93
N ASN A 140 20.60 -17.82 -1.44
CA ASN A 140 19.83 -18.02 -2.68
C ASN A 140 18.30 -17.91 -2.53
N SER A 141 17.71 -18.28 -1.38
CA SER A 141 16.26 -18.16 -1.17
C SER A 141 15.83 -16.74 -0.81
N VAL A 142 16.66 -16.02 -0.04
CA VAL A 142 16.45 -14.63 0.38
C VAL A 142 16.34 -13.70 -0.83
N ASN A 143 17.20 -13.89 -1.84
CA ASN A 143 17.16 -13.10 -3.07
C ASN A 143 15.82 -13.22 -3.83
N MET A 144 15.19 -14.40 -3.85
CA MET A 144 13.91 -14.58 -4.55
C MET A 144 12.73 -13.92 -3.83
N GLU A 145 12.73 -13.94 -2.50
CA GLU A 145 11.75 -13.22 -1.68
C GLU A 145 11.90 -11.72 -1.87
N ASP A 146 13.12 -11.20 -1.81
CA ASP A 146 13.41 -9.77 -2.01
C ASP A 146 13.04 -9.29 -3.42
N ILE A 147 13.33 -10.09 -4.46
CA ILE A 147 12.91 -9.79 -5.85
C ILE A 147 11.37 -9.77 -5.95
N SER A 148 10.70 -10.71 -5.29
CA SER A 148 9.23 -10.77 -5.30
C SER A 148 8.63 -9.59 -4.54
N LEU A 149 9.24 -9.22 -3.42
CA LEU A 149 8.86 -8.07 -2.62
C LEU A 149 9.05 -6.76 -3.38
N GLN A 150 10.22 -6.56 -4.01
CA GLN A 150 10.50 -5.39 -4.82
C GLN A 150 9.43 -5.19 -5.91
N ARG A 151 9.11 -6.26 -6.62
CA ARG A 151 8.12 -6.26 -7.70
C ARG A 151 6.72 -5.95 -7.19
N ILE A 152 6.31 -6.52 -6.05
CA ILE A 152 4.97 -6.24 -5.52
C ILE A 152 4.87 -4.84 -4.92
N ILE A 153 5.94 -4.33 -4.29
CA ILE A 153 6.01 -2.92 -3.85
C ILE A 153 5.75 -2.00 -5.04
N TRP A 154 6.50 -2.18 -6.14
CA TRP A 154 6.26 -1.39 -7.34
C TRP A 154 4.82 -1.54 -7.87
N ALA A 155 4.30 -2.77 -7.91
CA ALA A 155 2.96 -3.06 -8.41
C ALA A 155 1.85 -2.46 -7.55
N VAL A 156 2.06 -2.24 -6.24
CA VAL A 156 1.13 -1.54 -5.35
C VAL A 156 1.24 -0.03 -5.51
N PHE A 157 2.45 0.52 -5.47
CA PHE A 157 2.63 1.97 -5.44
C PHE A 157 2.42 2.65 -6.80
N ARG A 158 2.61 1.93 -7.91
CA ARG A 158 2.33 2.49 -9.24
C ARG A 158 0.86 2.84 -9.44
N PRO A 159 -0.12 1.92 -9.27
CA PRO A 159 -1.52 2.27 -9.35
C PRO A 159 -1.90 3.27 -8.25
N LEU A 160 -1.33 3.20 -7.04
CA LEU A 160 -1.60 4.20 -6.00
C LEU A 160 -1.22 5.61 -6.46
N ALA A 161 -0.04 5.79 -7.05
CA ALA A 161 0.39 7.07 -7.59
C ALA A 161 -0.46 7.53 -8.79
N THR A 162 -0.88 6.60 -9.64
CA THR A 162 -1.71 6.89 -10.84
C THR A 162 -3.13 7.29 -10.48
N HIS A 163 -3.76 6.58 -9.54
CA HIS A 163 -5.18 6.75 -9.20
C HIS A 163 -5.43 7.73 -8.05
N SER A 164 -4.37 8.27 -7.43
CA SER A 164 -4.51 9.25 -6.36
C SER A 164 -4.68 10.67 -6.88
N SER A 165 -5.54 11.42 -6.19
CA SER A 165 -5.62 12.88 -6.38
C SER A 165 -4.25 13.53 -6.15
N SER A 166 -4.03 14.72 -6.72
CA SER A 166 -2.81 15.49 -6.46
C SER A 166 -2.61 15.82 -4.97
N ALA A 167 -3.68 15.93 -4.19
CA ALA A 167 -3.59 16.17 -2.75
C ALA A 167 -3.01 14.95 -2.02
N ILE A 168 -3.59 13.77 -2.23
CA ILE A 168 -3.12 12.53 -1.60
C ILE A 168 -1.73 12.14 -2.10
N CYS A 169 -1.46 12.32 -3.40
CA CYS A 169 -0.14 12.05 -3.96
C CYS A 169 0.95 12.94 -3.33
N LYS A 170 0.66 14.21 -3.04
CA LYS A 170 1.61 15.10 -2.34
C LYS A 170 1.92 14.59 -0.94
N ILE A 171 0.91 14.15 -0.17
CA ILE A 171 1.10 13.56 1.17
C ILE A 171 2.04 12.36 1.10
N ALA A 172 1.80 11.44 0.16
CA ALA A 172 2.64 10.29 -0.04
C ALA A 172 4.09 10.67 -0.41
N VAL A 173 4.25 11.58 -1.38
CA VAL A 173 5.58 12.02 -1.83
C VAL A 173 6.34 12.74 -0.72
N ASP A 174 5.69 13.58 0.08
CA ASP A 174 6.35 14.27 1.20
C ASP A 174 6.91 13.26 2.21
N LYS A 175 6.16 12.19 2.48
CA LYS A 175 6.60 11.10 3.35
C LYS A 175 7.74 10.28 2.73
N ILE A 176 7.67 9.97 1.42
CA ILE A 176 8.74 9.28 0.68
C ILE A 176 10.03 10.10 0.69
N VAL A 177 9.95 11.40 0.38
CA VAL A 177 11.10 12.30 0.37
C VAL A 177 11.68 12.45 1.77
N SER A 178 10.84 12.57 2.80
CA SER A 178 11.30 12.60 4.19
C SER A 178 12.08 11.34 4.53
N PHE A 179 11.55 10.16 4.22
CA PHE A 179 12.21 8.88 4.49
C PHE A 179 13.55 8.76 3.76
N ALA A 180 13.60 9.17 2.48
CA ALA A 180 14.82 9.14 1.66
C ALA A 180 15.97 9.99 2.23
N LEU A 181 15.65 11.08 2.94
CA LEU A 181 16.64 12.01 3.47
C LEU A 181 17.05 11.70 4.90
N SER A 182 16.20 11.02 5.65
CA SER A 182 16.45 10.70 7.06
C SER A 182 17.08 9.32 7.27
N HIS A 183 17.12 8.46 6.25
CA HIS A 183 17.65 7.10 6.35
C HIS A 183 18.74 6.84 5.33
N THR A 184 19.82 6.19 5.77
CA THR A 184 20.84 5.62 4.89
C THR A 184 20.53 4.15 4.68
N LEU A 185 20.21 3.78 3.44
CA LEU A 185 19.90 2.40 3.05
C LEU A 185 21.11 1.78 2.36
N GLU A 186 21.36 0.49 2.60
CA GLU A 186 22.33 -0.25 1.80
C GLU A 186 21.76 -0.50 0.39
N THR A 187 22.63 -0.65 -0.61
CA THR A 187 22.25 -0.59 -2.02
C THR A 187 21.66 -1.88 -2.58
N ASP A 188 21.94 -3.03 -1.97
CA ASP A 188 21.65 -4.35 -2.52
C ASP A 188 20.20 -4.77 -2.28
N VAL A 189 19.66 -4.54 -1.08
CA VAL A 189 18.29 -4.96 -0.71
C VAL A 189 17.40 -3.76 -0.39
N SER A 190 17.59 -3.12 0.75
CA SER A 190 16.76 -2.03 1.26
C SER A 190 16.69 -0.83 0.31
N GLY A 191 17.82 -0.41 -0.26
CA GLY A 191 17.87 0.63 -1.28
C GLY A 191 17.13 0.24 -2.55
N ARG A 192 17.21 -1.03 -2.96
CA ARG A 192 16.49 -1.56 -4.13
C ARG A 192 14.98 -1.67 -3.90
N LEU A 193 14.56 -2.05 -2.70
CA LEU A 193 13.14 -2.07 -2.30
C LEU A 193 12.58 -0.65 -2.26
N PHE A 194 13.31 0.28 -1.66
CA PHE A 194 12.90 1.69 -1.60
C PHE A 194 12.89 2.36 -2.98
N SER A 195 13.85 2.03 -3.85
CA SER A 195 13.88 2.56 -5.22
C SER A 195 12.65 2.14 -6.02
N ALA A 196 12.03 0.99 -5.74
CA ALA A 196 10.79 0.57 -6.37
C ALA A 196 9.63 1.53 -6.08
N ILE A 197 9.55 2.07 -4.86
CA ILE A 197 8.56 3.10 -4.48
C ILE A 197 8.86 4.40 -5.22
N CYS A 198 10.10 4.86 -5.16
CA CYS A 198 10.53 6.10 -5.83
C CYS A 198 10.27 6.03 -7.34
N GLN A 199 10.60 4.90 -7.97
CA GLN A 199 10.36 4.66 -9.40
C GLN A 199 8.87 4.68 -9.74
N ALA A 200 8.03 4.04 -8.93
CA ALA A 200 6.58 4.04 -9.15
C ALA A 200 6.01 5.46 -9.20
N TYR A 201 6.38 6.31 -8.24
CA TYR A 201 5.96 7.72 -8.23
C TYR A 201 6.63 8.56 -9.33
N ALA A 202 7.90 8.33 -9.63
CA ALA A 202 8.60 9.07 -10.68
C ALA A 202 8.02 8.79 -12.08
N VAL A 203 7.58 7.56 -12.33
CA VAL A 203 6.93 7.18 -13.58
C VAL A 203 5.49 7.69 -13.65
N SER A 204 4.72 7.56 -12.57
CA SER A 204 3.29 7.91 -12.59
C SER A 204 3.03 9.40 -12.38
N ARG A 205 3.81 10.08 -11.53
CA ARG A 205 3.61 11.46 -11.06
C ARG A 205 4.92 12.25 -11.01
N PRO A 206 5.66 12.34 -12.13
CA PRO A 206 6.93 13.07 -12.18
C PRO A 206 6.78 14.54 -11.79
N ASP A 207 5.63 15.14 -12.07
CA ASP A 207 5.26 16.51 -11.74
C ASP A 207 5.30 16.80 -10.23
N ILE A 208 5.07 15.81 -9.38
CA ILE A 208 5.06 15.96 -7.92
C ILE A 208 6.38 15.53 -7.29
N ILE A 209 6.92 14.36 -7.65
CA ILE A 209 8.07 13.80 -6.94
C ILE A 209 9.41 14.41 -7.39
N LEU A 210 9.64 14.62 -8.69
CA LEU A 210 10.95 15.04 -9.18
C LEU A 210 11.36 16.41 -8.65
N PRO A 211 10.50 17.44 -8.61
CA PRO A 211 10.87 18.75 -8.05
C PRO A 211 11.24 18.71 -6.57
N LYS A 212 10.71 17.75 -5.81
CA LYS A 212 10.98 17.60 -4.37
C LYS A 212 12.21 16.75 -4.07
N LEU A 213 12.39 15.67 -4.83
CA LEU A 213 13.44 14.67 -4.58
C LEU A 213 14.76 15.02 -5.28
N LEU A 214 14.72 15.37 -6.57
CA LEU A 214 15.92 15.47 -7.40
C LEU A 214 16.92 16.54 -6.91
N PRO A 215 16.51 17.78 -6.57
CA PRO A 215 17.46 18.79 -6.09
C PRO A 215 18.20 18.36 -4.82
N LYS A 216 17.49 17.66 -3.92
CA LYS A 216 18.06 17.19 -2.65
C LYS A 216 19.05 16.05 -2.84
N LEU A 217 18.76 15.14 -3.78
CA LEU A 217 19.70 14.09 -4.17
C LEU A 217 20.95 14.66 -4.82
N CYS A 218 20.81 15.59 -5.77
CA CYS A 218 21.96 16.24 -6.43
C CYS A 218 22.86 16.94 -5.41
N ALA A 219 22.28 17.72 -4.49
CA ALA A 219 23.05 18.37 -3.43
C ALA A 219 23.79 17.36 -2.53
N SER A 220 23.16 16.21 -2.25
CA SER A 220 23.79 15.17 -1.43
C SER A 220 25.00 14.52 -2.13
N VAL A 221 24.97 14.43 -3.47
CA VAL A 221 26.09 13.91 -4.27
C VAL A 221 27.23 14.92 -4.40
N GLU A 222 26.95 16.21 -4.50
CA GLU A 222 27.98 17.26 -4.54
C GLU A 222 28.78 17.36 -3.24
N HIS A 223 28.24 16.83 -2.14
CA HIS A 223 28.89 16.80 -0.82
C HIS A 223 29.56 15.45 -0.49
N LEU A 224 29.55 14.47 -1.41
CA LEU A 224 30.29 13.20 -1.31
C LEU A 224 31.69 13.31 -1.93
#